data_AF-A0AA51N8U9-F1
#
_entry.id   AF-A0AA51N8U9-F1
#
_cell.length_a   1.000
_cell.length_b   1.000
_cell.length_c   1.000
_cell.angle_alpha   90.00
_cell.angle_beta   90.00
_cell.angle_gamma   90.00
#
_symmetry.space_group_name_H-M   'P 1'
#
loop_
_entity.id
_entity.type
_entity.pdbx_description
1 polymer ?
#
loop_
_entity_poly.entity_id
_entity_poly.type
_entity_poly.pdbx_seq_one_letter_code
_entity_poly.pdbx_strand_id
1 'polypeptide(L)'
;MQKSKAKFGPTLLKFFLVLLGTGFATFCVLILNTLIADFEFIGLTAFLIFSLFAFMGLYFGTSSLRTVIIDPEHKLINIVYLGFWRTTLTASDIKGFNTYPFTNNIGTYQGVLVELQNGKQFQLSEFDIKNFSDIKNAIAQFIEQNNQLKLNMWTNLNKSAFIYMGLFIILMLTGQLLGW
;
A
#
# COMPACT_ATOMS: atom_id res chain seq x y z
N MET A 1 16.45 -26.63 -6.68
CA MET A 1 16.42 -25.24 -6.15
C MET A 1 16.59 -24.25 -7.30
N GLN A 2 15.50 -23.71 -7.86
CA GLN A 2 15.59 -22.58 -8.78
C GLN A 2 15.91 -21.32 -7.97
N LYS A 3 17.07 -20.70 -8.23
CA LYS A 3 17.41 -19.40 -7.65
C LYS A 3 16.42 -18.37 -8.21
N SER A 4 15.49 -17.93 -7.37
CA SER A 4 14.72 -16.71 -7.60
C SER A 4 15.73 -15.61 -7.93
N LYS A 5 15.70 -15.09 -9.16
CA LYS A 5 16.48 -13.90 -9.52
C LYS A 5 15.96 -12.79 -8.63
N ALA A 6 16.72 -12.41 -7.61
CA ALA A 6 16.39 -11.27 -6.77
C ALA A 6 16.19 -10.07 -7.69
N LYS A 7 14.94 -9.62 -7.87
CA LYS A 7 14.60 -8.46 -8.69
C LYS A 7 15.02 -7.21 -7.90
N PHE A 8 16.32 -6.91 -7.96
CA PHE A 8 16.99 -5.86 -7.21
C PHE A 8 16.38 -4.47 -7.50
N GLY A 9 16.00 -4.21 -8.75
CA GLY A 9 15.40 -2.94 -9.19
C GLY A 9 14.10 -2.58 -8.46
N PRO A 10 13.06 -3.45 -8.47
CA PRO A 10 11.85 -3.23 -7.69
C PRO A 10 12.12 -2.99 -6.20
N THR A 11 13.00 -3.76 -5.57
CA THR A 11 13.33 -3.55 -4.15
C THR A 11 13.97 -2.19 -3.90
N LEU A 12 14.91 -1.76 -4.76
CA LEU A 12 15.53 -0.43 -4.71
C LEU A 12 14.52 0.71 -4.84
N LEU A 13 13.60 0.61 -5.81
CA LEU A 13 12.55 1.60 -6.01
C LEU A 13 11.65 1.70 -4.77
N LYS A 14 11.32 0.57 -4.16
CA LYS A 14 10.50 0.52 -2.94
C LYS A 14 11.21 1.17 -1.75
N PHE A 15 12.50 0.90 -1.55
CA PHE A 15 13.32 1.59 -0.54
C PHE A 15 13.43 3.09 -0.79
N PHE A 16 13.63 3.49 -2.05
CA PHE A 16 13.67 4.89 -2.45
C PHE A 16 12.37 5.62 -2.11
N LEU A 17 11.20 5.01 -2.37
CA LEU A 17 9.90 5.59 -2.02
C LEU A 17 9.73 5.79 -0.51
N VAL A 18 10.19 4.84 0.32
CA VAL A 18 10.17 5.01 1.78
C VAL A 18 11.09 6.15 2.21
N LEU A 19 12.32 6.22 1.69
CA LEU A 19 13.27 7.28 2.03
C LEU A 19 12.75 8.65 1.61
N LEU A 20 12.12 8.75 0.45
CA LEU A 20 11.50 9.97 -0.06
C LEU A 20 10.32 10.40 0.80
N GLY A 21 9.47 9.45 1.22
CA GLY A 21 8.38 9.70 2.17
C GLY A 21 8.90 10.22 3.53
N THR A 22 9.95 9.61 4.06
CA THR A 22 10.62 10.06 5.30
C THR A 22 11.24 11.44 5.14
N GLY A 23 11.87 11.72 4.00
CA GLY A 23 12.44 13.04 3.69
C GLY A 23 11.37 14.13 3.69
N PHE A 24 10.23 13.90 3.06
CA PHE A 24 9.12 14.84 3.08
C PHE A 24 8.49 14.98 4.48
N ALA A 25 8.39 13.91 5.26
CA ALA A 25 7.91 13.99 6.64
C ALA A 25 8.80 14.91 7.49
N THR A 26 10.13 14.76 7.38
CA THR A 26 11.09 15.64 8.06
C THR A 26 10.94 17.09 7.60
N PHE A 27 10.76 17.33 6.29
CA PHE A 27 10.53 18.67 5.76
C PHE A 27 9.22 19.29 6.28
N CYS A 28 8.17 18.50 6.45
CA CYS A 28 6.92 18.95 7.06
C CYS A 28 7.11 19.41 8.51
N VAL A 29 7.91 18.68 9.31
CA VAL A 29 8.22 19.07 10.68
C VAL A 29 8.96 20.42 10.72
N LEU A 30 9.88 20.64 9.79
CA LEU A 30 10.58 21.93 9.68
C LEU A 30 9.63 23.08 9.35
N ILE A 31 8.72 22.90 8.38
CA ILE A 31 7.72 23.91 8.03
C ILE A 31 6.76 24.15 9.20
N LEU A 32 6.32 23.08 9.88
CA LEU A 32 5.41 23.18 11.02
C LEU A 32 6.01 24.01 12.15
N ASN A 33 7.30 23.84 12.44
CA ASN A 33 7.99 24.63 13.46
C ASN A 33 8.02 26.12 13.09
N THR A 34 8.20 26.45 11.81
CA THR A 34 8.11 27.83 11.32
C THR A 34 6.69 28.38 11.46
N LEU A 35 5.67 27.60 11.08
CA LEU A 35 4.25 28.01 11.17
C LEU A 35 3.76 28.25 12.59
N ILE A 36 4.28 27.49 13.56
CA ILE A 36 3.95 27.69 14.98
C ILE A 36 4.55 28.99 15.50
N ALA A 37 5.72 29.39 14.98
CA ALA A 37 6.41 30.61 15.38
C ALA A 37 5.82 31.86 14.70
N ASP A 38 5.53 31.77 13.41
CA ASP A 38 4.87 32.83 12.64
C ASP A 38 3.97 32.21 11.55
N PHE A 39 2.67 32.50 11.62
CA PHE A 39 1.71 31.85 10.74
C PHE A 39 1.72 32.50 9.36
N GLU A 40 2.09 31.74 8.34
CA GLU A 40 2.05 32.17 6.95
C GLU A 40 1.28 31.18 6.07
N PHE A 41 0.38 31.69 5.23
CA PHE A 41 -0.48 30.86 4.38
C PHE A 41 0.32 30.01 3.37
N ILE A 42 1.39 30.57 2.82
CA ILE A 42 2.32 29.85 1.93
C ILE A 42 2.95 28.66 2.65
N GLY A 43 3.39 28.87 3.90
CA GLY A 43 3.93 27.81 4.74
C GLY A 43 2.89 26.72 5.04
N LEU A 44 1.64 27.09 5.35
CA LEU A 44 0.57 26.12 5.60
C LEU A 44 0.29 25.26 4.36
N THR A 45 0.21 25.90 3.20
CA THR A 45 -0.02 25.21 1.93
C THR A 45 1.12 24.24 1.62
N ALA A 46 2.38 24.67 1.80
CA ALA A 46 3.54 23.81 1.64
C ALA A 46 3.49 22.62 2.62
N PHE A 47 3.22 22.86 3.90
CA PHE A 47 3.08 21.81 4.91
C PHE A 47 2.06 20.73 4.51
N LEU A 48 0.88 21.15 4.03
CA LEU A 48 -0.17 20.23 3.61
C LEU A 48 0.24 19.40 2.38
N ILE A 49 0.82 20.03 1.37
CA ILE A 49 1.29 19.34 0.15
C ILE A 49 2.40 18.33 0.48
N PHE A 50 3.41 18.74 1.26
CA PHE A 50 4.50 17.85 1.64
C PHE A 50 4.02 16.74 2.58
N SER A 51 3.02 16.99 3.42
CA SER A 51 2.43 15.97 4.30
C SER A 51 1.70 14.91 3.48
N LEU A 52 1.02 15.32 2.41
CA LEU A 52 0.39 14.39 1.47
C LEU A 52 1.45 13.52 0.78
N PHE A 53 2.53 14.12 0.27
CA PHE A 53 3.62 13.38 -0.35
C PHE A 53 4.34 12.44 0.63
N ALA A 54 4.55 12.88 1.87
CA ALA A 54 5.10 12.05 2.94
C ALA A 54 4.21 10.83 3.21
N PHE A 55 2.91 11.06 3.38
CA PHE A 55 1.93 9.99 3.60
C PHE A 55 1.91 8.99 2.43
N MET A 56 1.85 9.48 1.20
CA MET A 56 1.88 8.63 0.00
C MET A 56 3.19 7.84 -0.08
N GLY A 57 4.34 8.49 0.05
CA GLY A 57 5.65 7.84 -0.03
C GLY A 57 5.85 6.76 1.03
N LEU A 58 5.50 7.07 2.29
CA LEU A 58 5.54 6.10 3.38
C LEU A 58 4.54 4.96 3.16
N TYR A 59 3.28 5.25 2.87
CA TYR A 59 2.27 4.20 2.69
C TYR A 59 2.59 3.28 1.51
N PHE A 60 2.83 3.81 0.31
CA PHE A 60 3.15 3.00 -0.86
C PHE A 60 4.51 2.31 -0.73
N GLY A 61 5.51 2.99 -0.17
CA GLY A 61 6.83 2.42 0.11
C GLY A 61 6.76 1.23 1.07
N THR A 62 6.09 1.38 2.21
CA THR A 62 5.93 0.30 3.20
C THR A 62 5.04 -0.84 2.71
N SER A 63 3.91 -0.54 2.06
CA SER A 63 2.98 -1.55 1.52
C SER A 63 3.62 -2.38 0.41
N SER A 64 4.50 -1.77 -0.38
CA SER A 64 5.24 -2.45 -1.43
C SER A 64 6.39 -3.30 -0.88
N LEU A 65 6.97 -2.94 0.27
CA LEU A 65 7.98 -3.74 0.99
C LEU A 65 7.33 -4.84 1.85
N ARG A 66 6.43 -5.63 1.24
CA ARG A 66 5.88 -6.83 1.86
C ARG A 66 6.48 -8.09 1.26
N THR A 67 6.65 -9.09 2.10
CA THR A 67 6.98 -10.46 1.72
C THR A 67 5.82 -11.34 2.11
N VAL A 68 5.37 -12.19 1.20
CA VAL A 68 4.30 -13.15 1.47
C VAL A 68 4.91 -14.54 1.65
N ILE A 69 4.61 -15.17 2.77
CA ILE A 69 5.04 -16.53 3.11
C ILE A 69 3.78 -17.36 3.30
N ILE A 70 3.67 -18.45 2.56
CA ILE A 70 2.53 -19.36 2.66
C ILE A 70 2.98 -20.65 3.31
N ASP A 71 2.22 -21.08 4.31
CA ASP A 71 2.40 -22.33 5.02
C ASP A 71 1.14 -23.18 4.83
N PRO A 72 1.15 -24.11 3.86
CA PRO A 72 -0.02 -24.93 3.56
C PRO A 72 -0.33 -25.95 4.66
N GLU A 73 0.70 -26.43 5.38
CA GLU A 73 0.54 -27.43 6.45
C GLU A 73 -0.23 -26.83 7.63
N HIS A 74 0.12 -25.61 8.02
CA HIS A 74 -0.55 -24.88 9.09
C HIS A 74 -1.76 -24.05 8.60
N LYS A 75 -2.02 -24.02 7.29
CA LYS A 75 -3.10 -23.23 6.64
C LYS A 75 -3.01 -21.73 6.91
N LEU A 76 -1.79 -21.18 6.82
CA LEU A 76 -1.49 -19.78 7.14
C LEU A 76 -0.93 -19.02 5.94
N ILE A 77 -1.33 -17.75 5.84
CA ILE A 77 -0.67 -16.77 4.97
C ILE A 77 -0.08 -15.68 5.85
N ASN A 78 1.25 -15.60 5.88
CA ASN A 78 1.99 -14.58 6.61
C ASN A 78 2.42 -13.48 5.65
N ILE A 79 1.96 -12.25 5.91
CA ILE A 79 2.36 -11.05 5.16
C ILE A 79 3.27 -10.24 6.07
N VAL A 80 4.56 -10.18 5.74
CA VAL A 80 5.59 -9.49 6.49
C VAL A 80 5.92 -8.18 5.81
N TYR A 81 5.61 -7.05 6.43
CA TYR A 81 5.97 -5.70 5.97
C TYR A 81 7.29 -5.28 6.61
N LEU A 82 8.21 -4.75 5.80
CA LEU A 82 9.51 -4.22 6.21
C LEU A 82 10.39 -5.19 7.04
N GLY A 83 10.08 -6.48 7.06
CA GLY A 83 10.80 -7.49 7.83
C GLY A 83 10.41 -7.64 9.30
N PHE A 84 9.61 -6.73 9.88
CA PHE A 84 9.26 -6.75 11.30
C PHE A 84 7.75 -6.76 11.59
N TRP A 85 6.93 -6.14 10.74
CA TRP A 85 5.48 -6.13 10.96
C TRP A 85 4.85 -7.33 10.27
N ARG A 86 4.25 -8.25 11.04
CA ARG A 86 3.64 -9.47 10.51
C ARG A 86 2.13 -9.44 10.67
N THR A 87 1.44 -9.66 9.56
CA THR A 87 0.02 -9.98 9.54
C THR A 87 -0.14 -11.46 9.20
N THR A 88 -0.71 -12.22 10.12
CA THR A 88 -1.04 -13.64 9.90
C THR A 88 -2.51 -13.73 9.50
N LEU A 89 -2.79 -14.42 8.41
CA LEU A 89 -4.14 -14.74 7.96
C LEU A 89 -4.35 -16.24 8.07
N THR A 90 -5.42 -16.64 8.74
CA THR A 90 -5.88 -18.03 8.82
C THR A 90 -6.95 -18.30 7.76
N ALA A 91 -7.22 -19.57 7.47
CA ALA A 91 -8.29 -19.95 6.54
C ALA A 91 -9.66 -19.36 6.94
N SER A 92 -9.98 -19.26 8.24
CA SER A 92 -11.23 -18.67 8.74
C SER A 92 -11.34 -17.17 8.47
N ASP A 93 -10.21 -16.45 8.38
CA ASP A 93 -10.22 -15.02 8.08
C ASP A 93 -10.53 -14.75 6.61
N ILE A 94 -10.36 -15.76 5.75
CA ILE A 94 -10.37 -15.63 4.30
C ILE A 94 -11.73 -16.10 3.77
N LYS A 95 -12.40 -15.21 3.05
CA LYS A 95 -13.67 -15.49 2.37
C LYS A 95 -13.46 -16.23 1.06
N GLY A 96 -12.33 -15.99 0.39
CA GLY A 96 -11.93 -16.71 -0.82
C GLY A 96 -10.78 -16.03 -1.52
N PHE A 97 -10.29 -16.67 -2.58
CA PHE A 97 -9.27 -16.09 -3.45
C PHE A 97 -9.65 -16.18 -4.92
N ASN A 98 -9.05 -15.32 -5.75
CA ASN A 98 -9.14 -15.38 -7.20
C ASN A 98 -7.78 -15.05 -7.81
N THR A 99 -7.45 -15.66 -8.95
CA THR A 99 -6.28 -15.25 -9.74
C THR A 99 -6.69 -14.13 -10.69
N TYR A 100 -6.01 -12.99 -10.61
CA TYR A 100 -6.35 -11.80 -11.37
C TYR A 100 -5.11 -11.28 -12.11
N PRO A 101 -5.17 -11.05 -13.44
CA PRO A 101 -4.13 -10.32 -14.14
C PRO A 101 -4.19 -8.84 -13.73
N PHE A 102 -3.14 -8.36 -13.10
CA PHE A 102 -3.01 -6.95 -12.74
C PHE A 102 -2.27 -6.21 -13.86
N THR A 103 -2.86 -5.13 -14.36
CA THR A 103 -2.26 -4.30 -15.40
C THR A 103 -1.86 -2.95 -14.82
N ASN A 104 -0.62 -2.53 -15.07
CA ASN A 104 -0.16 -1.17 -14.83
C ASN A 104 0.54 -0.61 -16.08
N ASN A 105 1.02 0.64 -16.03
CA ASN A 105 1.74 1.30 -17.13
C ASN A 105 3.07 0.62 -17.51
N ILE A 106 3.55 -0.34 -16.72
CA ILE A 106 4.80 -1.08 -16.94
C ILE A 106 4.51 -2.44 -17.58
N GLY A 107 3.30 -2.98 -17.44
CA GLY A 107 2.84 -4.20 -18.09
C GLY A 107 1.72 -4.92 -17.33
N THR A 108 1.38 -6.11 -17.83
CA THR A 108 0.43 -7.03 -17.17
C THR A 108 1.21 -8.11 -16.43
N TYR A 109 0.88 -8.32 -15.16
CA TYR A 109 1.49 -9.33 -14.31
C TYR A 109 0.42 -10.17 -13.62
N GLN A 110 0.75 -11.41 -13.27
CA GLN A 110 -0.18 -12.27 -12.55
C GLN A 110 -0.16 -11.94 -11.05
N GLY A 111 -1.33 -12.01 -10.42
CA GLY A 111 -1.45 -11.94 -8.97
C GLY A 111 -2.63 -12.73 -8.45
N VAL A 112 -2.67 -12.86 -7.13
CA VAL A 112 -3.75 -13.49 -6.38
C VAL A 112 -4.45 -12.41 -5.58
N LEU A 113 -5.76 -12.27 -5.77
CA LEU A 113 -6.62 -11.45 -4.94
C LEU A 113 -7.20 -12.32 -3.82
N VAL A 114 -6.92 -11.99 -2.57
CA VAL A 114 -7.47 -12.64 -1.38
C VAL A 114 -8.44 -11.67 -0.72
N GLU A 115 -9.70 -12.08 -0.53
CA GLU A 115 -10.69 -11.31 0.21
C GLU A 115 -10.89 -11.91 1.60
N LEU A 116 -10.84 -11.06 2.62
CA LEU A 116 -11.16 -11.43 4.00
C LEU A 116 -12.66 -11.34 4.27
N GLN A 117 -13.11 -12.00 5.34
CA GLN A 117 -14.50 -11.94 5.80
C GLN A 117 -14.98 -10.52 6.09
N ASN A 118 -14.08 -9.63 6.52
CA ASN A 118 -14.38 -8.22 6.78
C ASN A 118 -14.39 -7.34 5.51
N GLY A 119 -14.27 -7.93 4.32
CA GLY A 119 -14.26 -7.22 3.04
C GLY A 119 -12.92 -6.55 2.68
N LYS A 120 -11.88 -6.68 3.52
CA LYS A 120 -10.53 -6.24 3.16
C LYS A 120 -9.94 -7.15 2.09
N GLN A 121 -9.30 -6.55 1.08
CA GLN A 121 -8.68 -7.29 -0.01
C GLN A 121 -7.16 -7.13 0.01
N PHE A 122 -6.46 -8.25 -0.16
CA PHE A 122 -5.02 -8.31 -0.37
C PHE A 122 -4.73 -8.74 -1.80
N GLN A 123 -4.02 -7.90 -2.53
CA GLN A 123 -3.47 -8.26 -3.83
C GLN A 123 -2.08 -8.83 -3.56
N LEU A 124 -1.79 -10.06 -3.94
CA LEU A 124 -0.49 -10.71 -3.79
C LEU A 124 0.10 -10.85 -5.19
N SER A 125 1.16 -10.12 -5.50
CA SER A 125 1.74 -10.13 -6.85
C SER A 125 2.88 -11.13 -6.98
N GLU A 126 3.20 -11.52 -8.21
CA GLU A 126 4.41 -12.29 -8.52
C GLU A 126 5.73 -11.60 -8.11
N PHE A 127 5.68 -10.31 -7.78
CA PHE A 127 6.83 -9.56 -7.28
C PHE A 127 7.01 -9.67 -5.76
N ASP A 128 5.95 -10.08 -5.04
CA ASP A 128 5.94 -10.17 -3.57
C ASP A 128 6.22 -11.60 -3.06
N ILE A 129 6.23 -12.57 -3.99
CA ILE A 129 6.25 -14.00 -3.73
C ILE A 129 7.44 -14.66 -4.45
N LYS A 130 8.23 -15.46 -3.72
CA LYS A 130 9.17 -16.39 -4.35
C LYS A 130 8.39 -17.60 -4.89
N ASN A 131 8.66 -17.99 -6.14
CA ASN A 131 8.00 -19.12 -6.82
C ASN A 131 6.48 -18.95 -6.96
N PHE A 132 6.07 -17.83 -7.56
CA PHE A 132 4.66 -17.49 -7.76
C PHE A 132 3.85 -18.56 -8.52
N SER A 133 4.47 -19.40 -9.35
CA SER A 133 3.78 -20.53 -10.01
C SER A 133 3.12 -21.49 -9.01
N ASP A 134 3.71 -21.64 -7.83
CA ASP A 134 3.32 -22.68 -6.87
C ASP A 134 2.34 -22.12 -5.83
N ILE A 135 2.25 -20.78 -5.70
CA ILE A 135 1.39 -20.09 -4.73
C ILE A 135 -0.08 -20.45 -4.93
N LYS A 136 -0.54 -20.55 -6.18
CA LYS A 136 -1.94 -20.83 -6.51
C LYS A 136 -2.33 -22.20 -5.98
N ASN A 137 -1.49 -23.19 -6.25
CA ASN A 137 -1.70 -24.56 -5.82
C ASN A 137 -1.63 -24.66 -4.30
N ALA A 138 -0.68 -23.97 -3.67
CA ALA A 138 -0.54 -23.92 -2.22
C ALA A 138 -1.77 -23.30 -1.53
N ILE A 139 -2.25 -22.14 -1.98
CA ILE A 139 -3.45 -21.47 -1.45
C ILE A 139 -4.70 -22.33 -1.65
N ALA A 140 -4.84 -22.94 -2.84
CA ALA A 140 -6.00 -23.76 -3.19
C ALA A 140 -6.15 -25.03 -2.33
N GLN A 141 -5.10 -25.46 -1.62
CA GLN A 141 -5.18 -26.60 -0.71
C GLN A 141 -6.05 -26.32 0.53
N PHE A 142 -6.22 -25.06 0.91
CA PHE A 142 -6.89 -24.71 2.18
C PHE A 142 -7.83 -23.49 2.11
N ILE A 143 -7.95 -22.82 0.95
CA ILE A 143 -8.89 -21.73 0.71
C ILE A 143 -9.65 -22.03 -0.59
N GLU A 144 -10.96 -21.80 -0.60
CA GLU A 144 -11.78 -21.97 -1.80
C GLU A 144 -11.57 -20.84 -2.82
N GLN A 145 -11.53 -21.21 -4.09
CA GLN A 145 -11.47 -20.25 -5.19
C GLN A 145 -12.86 -19.66 -5.44
N ASN A 146 -12.95 -18.33 -5.43
CA ASN A 146 -14.18 -17.61 -5.71
C ASN A 146 -13.99 -16.68 -6.92
N ASN A 147 -14.46 -17.14 -8.09
CA ASN A 147 -14.34 -16.41 -9.36
C ASN A 147 -15.18 -15.12 -9.43
N GLN A 148 -16.13 -14.92 -8.50
CA GLN A 148 -16.94 -13.70 -8.43
C GLN A 148 -16.21 -12.56 -7.72
N LEU A 149 -15.08 -12.83 -7.06
CA LEU A 149 -14.26 -11.81 -6.42
C LEU A 149 -13.71 -10.84 -7.47
N LYS A 150 -14.09 -9.56 -7.31
CA LYS A 150 -13.60 -8.44 -8.12
C LYS A 150 -12.80 -7.48 -7.25
N LEU A 151 -11.84 -6.82 -7.89
CA LEU A 151 -11.04 -5.79 -7.25
C LEU A 151 -11.93 -4.64 -6.77
N ASN A 152 -11.89 -4.36 -5.47
CA ASN A 152 -12.56 -3.19 -4.92
C ASN A 152 -11.65 -1.97 -5.09
N MET A 153 -11.96 -1.12 -6.07
CA MET A 153 -11.29 0.16 -6.30
C MET A 153 -11.62 1.20 -5.21
N TRP A 154 -12.71 1.02 -4.46
CA TRP A 154 -13.19 1.94 -3.43
C TRP A 154 -12.71 1.56 -2.03
N THR A 155 -11.40 1.33 -1.89
CA THR A 155 -10.78 0.98 -0.61
C THR A 155 -10.86 2.14 0.40
N ASN A 156 -10.74 1.84 1.70
CA ASN A 156 -10.68 2.87 2.76
C ASN A 156 -9.55 3.88 2.55
N LEU A 157 -8.47 3.48 1.88
CA LEU A 157 -7.39 4.38 1.48
C LEU A 157 -7.89 5.42 0.48
N ASN A 158 -8.52 4.98 -0.61
CA ASN A 158 -9.05 5.89 -1.62
C ASN A 158 -10.12 6.80 -1.02
N LYS A 159 -10.90 6.32 -0.02
CA LYS A 159 -11.84 7.15 0.76
C LYS A 159 -11.12 8.24 1.53
N SER A 160 -10.08 7.85 2.27
CA SER A 160 -9.28 8.80 3.05
C SER A 160 -8.59 9.81 2.13
N ALA A 161 -7.96 9.37 1.05
CA ALA A 161 -7.31 10.24 0.07
C ALA A 161 -8.30 11.24 -0.55
N PHE A 162 -9.52 10.81 -0.87
CA PHE A 162 -10.56 11.69 -1.40
C PHE A 162 -11.03 12.72 -0.36
N ILE A 163 -11.17 12.31 0.91
CA ILE A 163 -11.49 13.22 2.02
C ILE A 163 -10.37 14.24 2.22
N TYR A 164 -9.11 13.80 2.24
CA TYR A 164 -7.95 14.69 2.35
C TYR A 164 -7.87 15.67 1.18
N MET A 165 -8.13 15.22 -0.04
CA MET A 165 -8.21 16.10 -1.21
C MET A 165 -9.33 17.13 -1.06
N GLY A 166 -10.51 16.73 -0.57
CA GLY A 166 -11.62 17.64 -0.28
C GLY A 166 -11.26 18.68 0.79
N LEU A 167 -10.66 18.26 1.90
CA LEU A 167 -10.17 19.16 2.95
C LEU A 167 -9.12 20.14 2.42
N PHE A 168 -8.21 19.66 1.58
CA PHE A 168 -7.19 20.50 0.96
C PHE A 168 -7.81 21.58 0.05
N ILE A 169 -8.79 21.22 -0.79
CA ILE A 169 -9.52 22.16 -1.65
C ILE A 169 -10.25 23.21 -0.80
N ILE A 170 -10.92 22.80 0.28
CA ILE A 170 -11.63 23.72 1.20
C ILE A 170 -10.65 24.70 1.85
N LEU A 171 -9.49 24.22 2.32
CA LEU A 171 -8.45 25.06 2.92
C LEU A 171 -7.88 26.06 1.92
N MET A 172 -7.65 25.65 0.67
CA MET A 172 -7.19 26.54 -0.40
C MET A 172 -8.23 27.63 -0.73
N LEU A 173 -9.52 27.26 -0.85
CA LEU A 173 -10.60 28.19 -1.15
C LEU A 173 -10.85 29.18 0.00
N THR A 174 -10.80 28.70 1.24
CA THR A 174 -10.97 29.57 2.43
C THR A 174 -9.81 30.54 2.59
N GLY A 175 -8.57 30.12 2.33
CA GLY A 175 -7.42 31.02 2.28
C GLY A 175 -7.60 32.15 1.26
N GLN A 176 -8.00 31.81 0.03
CA GLN A 176 -8.27 32.80 -1.02
C GLN A 176 -9.41 33.78 -0.65
N LEU A 177 -10.49 33.28 -0.03
CA LEU A 177 -11.64 34.10 0.35
C LEU A 177 -11.36 35.03 1.53
N LEU A 178 -10.46 34.64 2.44
CA LEU A 178 -10.08 35.44 3.61
C LEU A 178 -8.99 36.47 3.29
N GLY A 179 -8.51 36.52 2.04
CA GLY A 179 -7.51 37.49 1.59
C GLY A 179 -6.11 37.25 2.16
N TRP A 180 -5.80 36.00 2.49
CA TRP A 180 -4.51 35.55 3.01
C TRP A 180 -3.61 35.02 1.89
#